data_AF-A0A938PRC8-F1
#
_entry.id   AF-A0A938PRC8-F1
#
_cell.length_a   1.000
_cell.length_b   1.000
_cell.length_c   1.000
_cell.angle_alpha   90.00
_cell.angle_beta   90.00
_cell.angle_gamma   90.00
#
_symmetry.space_group_name_H-M   'P 1'
#
loop_
_entity.id
_entity.type
_entity.pdbx_description
1 polymer ?
#
loop_
_entity_poly.entity_id
_entity_poly.type
_entity_poly.pdbx_seq_one_letter_code
_entity_poly.pdbx_strand_id
1 'polypeptide(L)'
;MHHGSIDDEAAILLREEVEMLMAEREALLRVAGAAAVLVANLDEASLPHEQDTIDAAEVLSESLNALSEDTLSEALEIVQAEPDLRGTTALP
;
A
#
# COMPACT_ATOMS: atom_id res chain seq x y z
N MET A 1 3.85 -30.54 34.20
CA MET A 1 4.47 -30.00 32.97
C MET A 1 3.42 -29.48 31.99
N HIS A 2 2.37 -28.79 32.47
CA HIS A 2 1.24 -28.35 31.62
C HIS A 2 1.28 -26.85 31.28
N HIS A 3 2.07 -26.05 32.01
CA HIS A 3 2.13 -24.61 31.80
C HIS A 3 2.95 -24.22 30.55
N GLY A 4 4.09 -24.89 30.31
CA GLY A 4 4.94 -24.58 29.16
C GLY A 4 4.26 -24.78 27.80
N SER A 5 3.40 -25.79 27.64
CA SER A 5 2.74 -26.04 26.34
C SER A 5 1.69 -24.99 25.98
N ILE A 6 1.09 -24.33 26.98
CA ILE A 6 0.09 -23.27 26.74
C ILE A 6 0.80 -21.98 26.30
N ASP A 7 1.97 -21.69 26.89
CA ASP A 7 2.79 -20.54 26.50
C ASP A 7 3.33 -20.69 25.08
N ASP A 8 3.75 -21.90 24.70
CA ASP A 8 4.19 -22.22 23.33
C ASP A 8 3.05 -22.07 22.30
N GLU A 9 1.82 -22.51 22.63
CA GLU A 9 0.66 -22.39 21.75
C GLU A 9 0.23 -20.92 21.59
N ALA A 10 0.20 -20.15 22.68
CA ALA A 10 -0.07 -18.71 22.61
C ALA A 10 0.97 -17.96 21.76
N ALA A 11 2.25 -18.33 21.86
CA ALA A 11 3.31 -17.74 21.05
C ALA A 11 3.17 -18.06 19.55
N ILE A 12 2.65 -19.24 19.20
CA ILE A 12 2.33 -19.60 17.81
C ILE A 12 1.19 -18.74 17.28
N LEU A 13 0.08 -18.65 18.01
CA LEU A 13 -1.10 -17.88 17.60
C LEU A 13 -0.79 -16.38 17.45
N LEU A 14 -0.01 -15.80 18.37
CA LEU A 14 0.42 -14.40 18.26
C LEU A 14 1.31 -14.16 17.03
N ARG A 15 2.17 -15.11 16.69
CA ARG A 15 3.00 -14.99 15.49
C ARG A 15 2.15 -15.02 14.21
N GLU A 16 1.20 -15.95 14.13
CA GLU A 16 0.27 -16.04 12.99
C GLU A 16 -0.54 -14.74 12.82
N GLU A 17 -1.01 -14.15 13.93
CA GLU A 17 -1.73 -12.87 13.90
C GLU A 17 -0.83 -11.72 13.40
N VAL A 18 0.42 -11.65 13.89
CA VAL A 18 1.38 -10.64 13.43
C VAL A 18 1.70 -10.82 11.95
N GLU A 19 1.89 -12.05 11.48
CA GLU A 19 2.13 -12.33 10.06
C GLU A 19 0.94 -11.88 9.19
N MET A 20 -0.29 -12.14 9.64
CA MET A 20 -1.50 -11.65 8.96
C MET A 20 -1.55 -10.11 8.92
N LEU A 21 -1.29 -9.44 10.04
CA LEU A 21 -1.28 -7.99 10.12
C LEU A 21 -0.19 -7.37 9.24
N MET A 22 0.98 -8.00 9.13
CA MET A 22 2.06 -7.55 8.26
C MET A 22 1.67 -7.70 6.78
N ALA A 23 0.99 -8.79 6.41
CA ALA A 23 0.50 -8.98 5.04
C ALA A 23 -0.57 -7.92 4.67
N GLU A 24 -1.50 -7.64 5.58
CA GLU A 24 -2.51 -6.59 5.37
C GLU A 24 -1.86 -5.20 5.27
N ARG A 25 -0.85 -4.92 6.10
CA ARG A 25 -0.08 -3.68 6.04
C ARG A 25 0.60 -3.52 4.67
N GLU A 26 1.23 -4.57 4.15
CA GLU A 26 1.86 -4.54 2.82
C GLU A 26 0.83 -4.23 1.72
N ALA A 27 -0.35 -4.86 1.78
CA ALA A 27 -1.43 -4.59 0.83
C ALA A 27 -1.88 -3.12 0.88
N LEU A 28 -2.06 -2.56 2.07
CA LEU A 28 -2.41 -1.15 2.25
C LEU A 28 -1.30 -0.20 1.75
N LEU A 29 -0.03 -0.53 2.00
CA LEU A 29 1.09 0.25 1.47
C LEU A 29 1.13 0.24 -0.06
N ARG A 30 0.85 -0.90 -0.69
CA ARG A 30 0.77 -0.98 -2.15
C ARG A 30 -0.34 -0.09 -2.70
N VAL A 31 -1.50 -0.05 -2.05
CA VAL A 31 -2.61 0.84 -2.43
C VAL A 31 -2.24 2.31 -2.24
N ALA A 32 -1.64 2.66 -1.10
CA ALA A 32 -1.19 4.02 -0.82
C ALA A 32 -0.12 4.48 -1.84
N GLY A 33 0.83 3.60 -2.18
CA GLY A 33 1.85 3.87 -3.18
C GLY A 33 1.25 4.07 -4.58
N ALA A 34 0.29 3.23 -4.97
CA ALA A 34 -0.40 3.36 -6.26
C ALA A 34 -1.20 4.67 -6.35
N ALA A 35 -1.86 5.05 -5.25
CA ALA A 35 -2.54 6.33 -5.14
C ALA A 35 -1.56 7.51 -5.23
N ALA A 36 -0.41 7.44 -4.56
CA ALA A 36 0.61 8.49 -4.62
C ALA A 36 1.17 8.66 -6.04
N VAL A 37 1.45 7.56 -6.74
CA VAL A 37 1.88 7.59 -8.15
C VAL A 37 0.79 8.18 -9.05
N LEU A 38 -0.48 7.79 -8.82
CA LEU A 38 -1.60 8.34 -9.57
C LEU A 38 -1.68 9.87 -9.39
N VAL A 39 -1.66 10.36 -8.15
CA VAL A 39 -1.71 11.79 -7.84
C VAL A 39 -0.51 12.53 -8.44
N ALA A 40 0.69 11.95 -8.37
CA ALA A 40 1.90 12.55 -8.95
C ALA A 40 1.88 12.65 -10.49
N ASN A 41 1.13 11.78 -11.17
CA ASN A 41 0.98 11.78 -12.64
C ASN A 41 -0.32 12.45 -13.11
N LEU A 42 -1.15 12.91 -12.19
CA LEU A 42 -2.43 13.54 -12.48
C LEU A 42 -2.19 14.95 -13.03
N ASP A 43 -2.80 15.28 -14.16
CA ASP A 43 -2.84 16.64 -14.68
C ASP A 43 -4.13 17.31 -14.20
N GLU A 44 -3.99 18.35 -13.36
CA GLU A 44 -5.11 19.13 -12.82
C GLU A 44 -6.00 19.69 -13.92
N ALA A 45 -5.42 20.05 -15.08
CA ALA A 45 -6.19 20.57 -16.22
C ALA A 45 -7.05 19.49 -16.90
N SER A 46 -6.74 18.21 -16.67
CA SER A 46 -7.47 17.06 -17.22
C SER A 46 -8.54 16.52 -16.28
N LEU A 47 -8.63 17.04 -15.05
CA LEU A 47 -9.59 16.58 -14.08
C LEU A 47 -11.02 16.99 -14.44
N PRO A 48 -12.00 16.09 -14.29
CA PRO A 48 -13.41 16.45 -14.31
C PRO A 48 -13.67 17.58 -13.31
N HIS A 49 -14.36 18.64 -13.75
CA HIS A 49 -14.74 19.77 -12.88
C HIS A 49 -16.00 19.45 -12.04
N GLU A 50 -16.33 18.16 -11.91
CA GLU A 50 -17.42 17.68 -11.09
C GLU A 50 -16.98 17.78 -9.63
N GLN A 51 -17.81 18.40 -8.79
CA GLN A 51 -17.47 18.63 -7.38
C GLN A 51 -17.12 17.33 -6.66
N ASP A 52 -17.84 16.24 -6.94
CA ASP A 52 -17.59 14.92 -6.36
C ASP A 52 -16.18 14.38 -6.68
N THR A 53 -15.64 14.70 -7.87
CA THR A 53 -14.28 14.30 -8.27
C THR A 53 -13.22 15.13 -7.55
N ILE A 54 -13.49 16.43 -7.39
CA ILE A 54 -12.61 17.35 -6.67
C ILE A 54 -12.53 16.94 -5.19
N ASP A 55 -13.68 16.70 -4.55
CA ASP A 55 -13.76 16.29 -3.15
C ASP A 55 -13.02 14.96 -2.92
N ALA A 56 -13.17 14.00 -3.83
CA ALA A 56 -12.45 12.73 -3.75
C ALA A 56 -10.92 12.90 -3.89
N ALA A 57 -10.47 13.78 -4.78
CA ALA A 57 -9.04 14.08 -4.96
C ALA A 57 -8.44 14.82 -3.76
N GLU A 58 -9.21 15.70 -3.11
CA GLU A 58 -8.83 16.39 -1.88
C GLU A 58 -8.65 15.38 -0.74
N VAL A 59 -9.64 14.53 -0.48
CA VAL A 59 -9.56 13.48 0.54
C VAL A 59 -8.35 12.56 0.31
N LEU A 60 -8.09 12.19 -0.95
CA LEU A 60 -6.94 11.37 -1.30
C LEU A 60 -5.62 12.08 -1.00
N SER A 61 -5.49 13.34 -1.41
CA SER A 61 -4.28 14.15 -1.21
C SER A 61 -4.03 14.41 0.27
N GLU A 62 -5.06 14.73 1.05
CA GLU A 62 -4.96 14.87 2.50
C GLU A 62 -4.52 13.56 3.17
N SER A 63 -5.11 12.44 2.76
CA SER A 63 -4.77 11.11 3.30
C SER A 63 -3.32 10.74 3.02
N LEU A 64 -2.82 11.03 1.81
CA LEU A 64 -1.41 10.80 1.45
C LEU A 64 -0.46 11.71 2.24
N ASN A 65 -0.82 12.99 2.40
CA ASN A 65 -0.02 13.95 3.17
C ASN A 65 -0.03 13.66 4.69
N ALA A 66 -1.00 12.92 5.20
CA ALA A 66 -1.05 12.50 6.59
C ALA A 66 -0.12 11.31 6.91
N LEU A 67 0.38 10.60 5.90
CA LEU A 67 1.38 9.55 6.08
C LEU A 67 2.73 10.15 6.46
N SER A 68 3.54 9.41 7.24
CA SER A 68 4.92 9.82 7.48
C SER A 68 5.76 9.67 6.22
N GLU A 69 6.83 10.46 6.09
CA GLU A 69 7.76 10.40 4.95
C GLU A 69 8.32 8.99 4.76
N ASP A 70 8.71 8.32 5.84
CA ASP A 70 9.19 6.93 5.80
C ASP A 70 8.12 5.96 5.25
N THR A 71 6.87 6.10 5.70
CA THR A 71 5.75 5.25 5.25
C THR A 71 5.42 5.49 3.78
N LEU A 72 5.42 6.76 3.35
CA LEU A 72 5.18 7.12 1.97
C LEU A 72 6.32 6.63 1.07
N SER A 73 7.57 6.74 1.52
CA SER A 73 8.73 6.21 0.81
C SER A 73 8.64 4.68 0.65
N GLU A 74 8.31 3.96 1.71
CA GLU A 74 8.12 2.49 1.66
C GLU A 74 6.98 2.11 0.70
N ALA A 75 5.84 2.82 0.76
CA ALA A 75 4.73 2.60 -0.15
C ALA A 75 5.12 2.82 -1.62
N LEU A 76 5.90 3.88 -1.90
CA LEU A 76 6.41 4.19 -3.24
C LEU A 76 7.43 3.16 -3.72
N GLU A 77 8.30 2.66 -2.83
CA GLU A 77 9.24 1.58 -3.15
C GLU A 77 8.51 0.29 -3.53
N ILE A 78 7.48 -0.11 -2.79
CA ILE A 78 6.68 -1.32 -3.08
C ILE A 78 6.09 -1.30 -4.49
N VAL A 79 5.57 -0.15 -4.94
CA VAL A 79 4.95 -0.04 -6.27
C VAL A 79 5.96 0.19 -7.40
N GLN A 80 7.09 0.83 -7.13
CA GLN A 80 8.18 1.01 -8.11
C GLN A 80 9.05 -0.24 -8.25
N ALA A 81 9.09 -1.10 -7.22
CA ALA A 81 9.80 -2.37 -7.22
C ALA A 81 9.11 -3.46 -8.04
N GLU A 82 7.89 -3.24 -8.56
CA GLU A 82 7.30 -4.06 -9.64
C GLU A 82 8.03 -3.71 -10.96
N PRO A 83 9.04 -4.49 -11.39
CA PRO A 83 9.74 -4.22 -12.62
C PRO A 83 8.86 -4.78 -13.75
N ASP A 84 8.26 -3.89 -14.52
CA ASP A 84 7.91 -4.06 -15.93
C ASP A 84 7.70 -5.52 -16.41
N LEU A 85 6.61 -6.16 -15.99
CA LEU A 85 6.16 -7.46 -16.54
C LEU A 85 5.48 -7.33 -17.92
N ARG A 86 5.88 -6.35 -18.74
CA ARG A 86 5.41 -6.19 -20.14
C ARG A 86 6.55 -5.99 -21.14
N GLY A 87 7.68 -6.68 -20.92
CA GLY A 87 8.85 -6.66 -21.82
C GLY A 87 9.11 -7.91 -22.67
N THR A 88 8.18 -8.87 -22.83
CA THR A 88 8.43 -10.06 -23.67
C THR A 88 7.32 -10.32 -24.69
N THR A 89 7.16 -9.41 -25.65
CA THR A 89 6.62 -9.78 -26.98
C THR A 89 7.67 -9.45 -28.03
N ALA A 90 8.36 -10.49 -28.50
CA ALA A 90 8.81 -10.63 -29.88
C ALA A 90 9.32 -12.07 -30.07
N LEU A 91 8.48 -12.92 -30.66
CA LEU A 91 8.92 -14.18 -31.27
C LEU A 91 9.92 -13.88 -32.42
N PRO A 92 10.89 -14.76 -32.69
CA PRO A 92 11.59 -14.79 -33.98
C PRO A 92 10.67 -15.26 -35.11
#